data_AF-Q5DAQ4-F1
#
_entry.id   AF-Q5DAQ4-F1
#
_cell.length_a   1.000
_cell.length_b   1.000
_cell.length_c   1.000
_cell.angle_alpha   90.00
_cell.angle_beta   90.00
_cell.angle_gamma   90.00
#
_symmetry.space_group_name_H-M   'P 1'
#
loop_
_entity.id
_entity.type
_entity.pdbx_description
1 polymer ?
#
loop_
_entity_poly.entity_id
_entity_poly.type
_entity_poly.pdbx_seq_one_letter_code
_entity_poly.pdbx_strand_id
1 'polypeptide(L)'
;MITQQIRTAIGGVNFFERILGTTDNNIQQLISTINEANPNQNETVKNYVSCQSQVLFEEHYNESYQGIDRLSENLENTYKNNSRRAIEILRNEKSKLQLIFNTWQSEKSNMTCNRPENISEDDFNKLLQLIQRRQYTNMALTYYKLEKKALLLVWEDLTNAVDKRSEE
;
A
#
# COMPACT_ATOMS: atom_id res chain seq x y z
N MET A 1 11.38 -12.77 19.04
CA MET A 1 10.97 -14.09 18.50
C MET A 1 10.16 -13.88 17.23
N ILE A 2 10.50 -14.58 16.14
CA ILE A 2 9.90 -14.37 14.80
C ILE A 2 8.38 -14.54 14.78
N THR A 3 7.84 -15.47 15.56
CA THR A 3 6.40 -15.69 15.68
C THR A 3 5.64 -14.47 16.21
N GLN A 4 6.27 -13.67 17.08
CA GLN A 4 5.67 -12.40 17.54
C GLN A 4 5.68 -11.34 16.44
N GLN A 5 6.74 -11.26 15.64
CA GLN A 5 6.80 -10.34 14.49
C GLN A 5 5.73 -10.71 13.45
N ILE A 6 5.54 -12.01 13.17
CA ILE A 6 4.47 -12.50 12.29
C ILE A 6 3.08 -12.09 12.81
N ARG A 7 2.82 -12.26 14.10
CA ARG A 7 1.54 -11.84 14.71
C ARG A 7 1.33 -10.32 14.59
N THR A 8 2.36 -9.52 14.81
CA THR A 8 2.30 -8.07 14.61
C THR A 8 1.97 -7.73 13.15
N ALA A 9 2.64 -8.36 12.19
CA ALA A 9 2.39 -8.12 10.78
C ALA A 9 0.96 -8.52 10.36
N ILE A 10 0.45 -9.66 10.86
CA ILE A 10 -0.94 -10.07 10.67
C ILE A 10 -1.91 -9.04 11.27
N GLY A 11 -1.64 -8.55 12.48
CA GLY A 11 -2.43 -7.50 13.12
C GLY A 11 -2.47 -6.23 12.29
N GLY A 12 -1.33 -5.81 11.74
CA GLY A 12 -1.22 -4.70 10.80
C GLY A 12 -2.07 -4.89 9.55
N VAL A 13 -1.95 -6.05 8.87
CA VAL A 13 -2.78 -6.38 7.69
C VAL A 13 -4.27 -6.25 8.03
N ASN A 14 -4.74 -6.91 9.09
CA ASN A 14 -6.16 -6.90 9.45
C ASN A 14 -6.67 -5.50 9.78
N PHE A 15 -5.86 -4.70 10.47
CA PHE A 15 -6.21 -3.32 10.83
C PHE A 15 -6.34 -2.43 9.60
N PHE A 16 -5.34 -2.44 8.70
CA PHE A 16 -5.35 -1.60 7.52
C PHE A 16 -6.36 -2.08 6.46
N GLU A 17 -6.64 -3.38 6.33
CA GLU A 17 -7.72 -3.88 5.46
C GLU A 17 -9.10 -3.36 5.90
N ARG A 18 -9.37 -3.35 7.21
CA ARG A 18 -10.61 -2.79 7.75
C ARG A 18 -10.73 -1.29 7.50
N ILE A 19 -9.65 -0.54 7.71
CA ILE A 19 -9.63 0.91 7.46
C ILE A 19 -9.83 1.20 5.98
N LEU A 20 -9.20 0.42 5.11
CA LEU A 20 -9.31 0.59 3.67
C LEU A 20 -10.75 0.38 3.23
N GLY A 21 -11.38 -0.74 3.61
CA GLY A 21 -12.77 -1.01 3.28
C GLY A 21 -13.73 0.06 3.80
N THR A 22 -13.51 0.58 5.02
CA THR A 22 -14.31 1.69 5.55
C THR A 22 -14.11 2.98 4.74
N THR A 23 -12.87 3.28 4.37
CA THR A 23 -12.52 4.50 3.63
C THR A 23 -13.07 4.45 2.21
N ASP A 24 -12.96 3.31 1.53
CA ASP A 24 -13.53 3.10 0.20
C ASP A 24 -15.05 3.24 0.22
N ASN A 25 -15.74 2.65 1.21
CA ASN A 25 -17.18 2.82 1.37
C ASN A 25 -17.56 4.29 1.56
N ASN A 26 -16.83 5.05 2.38
CA ASN A 26 -17.08 6.47 2.60
C ASN A 26 -16.85 7.30 1.32
N ILE A 27 -15.83 6.97 0.52
CA ILE A 27 -15.59 7.62 -0.77
C ILE A 27 -16.76 7.35 -1.71
N GLN A 28 -17.20 6.10 -1.84
CA GLN A 28 -18.32 5.75 -2.73
C GLN A 28 -19.63 6.43 -2.32
N GLN A 29 -19.94 6.47 -1.02
CA GLN A 29 -21.10 7.17 -0.50
C GLN A 29 -21.04 8.67 -0.80
N LEU A 30 -19.90 9.32 -0.56
CA LEU A 30 -19.74 10.75 -0.82
C LEU A 30 -19.85 11.06 -2.31
N ILE A 31 -19.26 10.23 -3.18
CA ILE A 31 -19.41 10.37 -4.64
C ILE A 31 -20.88 10.22 -5.04
N SER A 32 -21.63 9.27 -4.46
CA SER A 32 -23.07 9.14 -4.73
C SER A 32 -23.84 10.40 -4.35
N THR A 33 -23.61 10.94 -3.15
CA THR A 33 -24.25 12.19 -2.71
C THR A 33 -23.92 13.37 -3.62
N ILE A 34 -22.66 13.52 -4.02
CA ILE A 34 -22.23 14.56 -4.96
C ILE A 34 -22.94 14.39 -6.31
N ASN A 35 -23.05 13.16 -6.80
CA ASN A 35 -23.68 12.84 -8.09
C ASN A 35 -25.20 13.04 -8.06
N GLU A 36 -25.87 12.76 -6.94
CA GLU A 36 -27.31 13.01 -6.77
C GLU A 36 -27.60 14.51 -6.79
N ALA A 37 -26.75 15.31 -6.14
CA ALA A 37 -26.86 16.77 -6.16
C ALA A 37 -26.46 17.37 -7.53
N ASN A 38 -25.46 16.78 -8.20
CA ASN A 38 -24.86 17.30 -9.43
C ASN A 38 -24.53 16.17 -10.44
N PRO A 39 -25.53 15.61 -11.16
CA PRO A 39 -25.32 14.46 -12.04
C PRO A 39 -24.27 14.66 -13.14
N ASN A 40 -24.10 15.91 -13.59
CA ASN A 40 -23.17 16.29 -14.65
C ASN A 40 -21.69 16.24 -14.20
N GLN A 41 -21.41 16.10 -12.90
CA GLN A 41 -20.05 16.10 -12.35
C GLN A 41 -19.45 14.70 -12.14
N ASN A 42 -20.22 13.63 -12.37
CA ASN A 42 -19.79 12.26 -12.05
C ASN A 42 -18.44 11.88 -12.68
N GLU A 43 -18.27 12.17 -13.96
CA GLU A 43 -17.04 11.86 -14.67
C GLU A 43 -15.86 12.70 -14.16
N THR A 44 -16.08 14.00 -13.92
CA THR A 44 -15.08 14.92 -13.37
C THR A 44 -14.63 14.49 -11.96
N VAL A 45 -15.56 14.09 -11.10
CA VAL A 45 -15.26 13.61 -9.74
C VAL A 45 -14.46 12.31 -9.77
N LYS A 46 -14.83 11.35 -10.63
CA LYS A 46 -14.07 10.10 -10.79
C LYS A 46 -12.66 10.36 -11.31
N ASN A 47 -12.52 11.23 -12.30
CA ASN A 47 -11.23 11.62 -12.85
C ASN A 47 -10.37 12.35 -11.81
N TYR A 48 -10.97 13.23 -11.01
CA TYR A 48 -10.29 13.87 -9.89
C TYR A 48 -9.79 12.85 -8.86
N VAL A 49 -10.63 11.90 -8.44
CA VAL A 49 -10.26 10.84 -7.48
C VAL A 49 -9.12 9.98 -8.01
N SER A 50 -9.18 9.58 -9.29
CA SER A 50 -8.12 8.79 -9.94
C SER A 50 -6.81 9.57 -10.01
N CYS A 51 -6.85 10.81 -10.48
CA CYS A 51 -5.68 11.68 -10.61
C CYS A 51 -5.03 11.97 -9.25
N GLN A 52 -5.82 12.35 -8.24
CA GLN A 52 -5.31 12.59 -6.88
C GLN A 52 -4.70 11.33 -6.27
N SER A 53 -5.29 10.16 -6.53
CA SER A 53 -4.70 8.89 -6.14
C SER A 53 -3.31 8.65 -6.74
N GLN A 54 -3.11 9.02 -8.01
CA GLN A 54 -1.79 8.94 -8.64
C GLN A 54 -0.79 9.93 -8.03
N VAL A 55 -1.19 11.20 -7.85
CA VAL A 55 -0.34 12.23 -7.23
C VAL A 55 0.15 11.79 -5.85
N LEU A 56 -0.77 11.34 -5.00
CA LEU A 56 -0.44 10.91 -3.64
C LEU A 56 0.41 9.63 -3.61
N PHE A 57 0.21 8.69 -4.54
CA PHE A 57 1.10 7.53 -4.65
C PHE A 57 2.54 7.95 -4.96
N GLU A 58 2.72 8.94 -5.83
CA GLU A 58 4.06 9.45 -6.16
C GLU A 58 4.72 10.12 -4.95
N GLU A 59 3.95 10.89 -4.16
CA GLU A 59 4.43 11.48 -2.91
C GLU A 59 4.93 10.41 -1.92
N HIS A 60 4.22 9.27 -1.85
CA HIS A 60 4.55 8.16 -0.96
C HIS A 60 5.44 7.08 -1.59
N TYR A 61 5.84 7.24 -2.85
CA TYR A 61 6.61 6.23 -3.58
C TYR A 61 7.95 5.95 -2.90
N ASN A 62 8.70 7.00 -2.60
CA ASN A 62 10.03 6.88 -1.99
C ASN A 62 9.96 6.21 -0.62
N GLU A 63 8.91 6.51 0.16
CA GLU A 63 8.69 5.88 1.46
C GLU A 63 8.44 4.38 1.32
N SER A 64 7.58 3.99 0.38
CA SER A 64 7.31 2.58 0.06
C SER A 64 8.56 1.85 -0.43
N TYR A 65 9.31 2.49 -1.34
CA TYR A 65 10.51 1.94 -1.96
C TYR A 65 11.63 1.71 -0.95
N GLN A 66 11.91 2.71 -0.10
CA GLN A 66 12.88 2.59 0.99
C GLN A 66 12.41 1.65 2.10
N GLY A 67 11.09 1.55 2.33
CA GLY A 67 10.52 0.63 3.29
C GLY A 67 10.89 -0.83 2.99
N ILE A 68 10.94 -1.20 1.70
CA ILE A 68 11.36 -2.55 1.28
C ILE A 68 12.85 -2.79 1.55
N ASP A 69 13.71 -1.77 1.35
CA ASP A 69 15.14 -1.86 1.67
C ASP A 69 15.38 -2.05 3.16
N ARG A 70 14.76 -1.21 4.00
CA ARG A 70 14.85 -1.32 5.46
C ARG A 70 14.36 -2.68 5.95
N LEU A 71 13.27 -3.21 5.39
CA LEU A 71 12.79 -4.55 5.72
C LEU A 71 13.81 -5.62 5.33
N SER A 72 14.42 -5.51 4.14
CA SER A 72 15.44 -6.45 3.67
C SER A 72 16.67 -6.46 4.59
N GLU A 73 17.19 -5.28 4.93
CA GLU A 73 18.32 -5.10 5.85
C GLU A 73 18.01 -5.66 7.24
N ASN A 74 16.82 -5.37 7.78
CA ASN A 74 16.40 -5.89 9.08
C ASN A 74 16.35 -7.41 9.11
N LEU A 75 15.84 -8.04 8.04
CA LEU A 75 15.79 -9.50 7.94
C LEU A 75 17.18 -10.11 7.78
N GLU A 76 18.04 -9.53 6.95
CA GLU A 76 19.43 -9.96 6.78
C GLU A 76 20.21 -9.91 8.10
N ASN A 77 20.14 -8.78 8.81
CA ASN A 77 20.83 -8.60 10.09
C ASN A 77 20.33 -9.56 11.17
N THR A 78 19.02 -9.82 11.21
CA THR A 78 18.40 -10.62 12.28
C THR A 78 18.54 -12.13 12.04
N TYR A 79 18.34 -12.58 10.79
CA TYR A 79 18.17 -14.00 10.47
C TYR A 79 19.26 -14.57 9.55
N LYS A 80 20.14 -13.71 9.03
CA LYS A 80 21.32 -14.06 8.21
C LYS A 80 20.92 -14.96 7.03
N ASN A 81 21.56 -16.12 6.90
CA ASN A 81 21.34 -17.04 5.78
C ASN A 81 19.87 -17.51 5.65
N ASN A 82 19.10 -17.51 6.73
CA ASN A 82 17.70 -17.92 6.72
C ASN A 82 16.74 -16.86 6.15
N SER A 83 17.24 -15.67 5.77
CA SER A 83 16.42 -14.63 5.11
C SER A 83 16.62 -14.51 3.61
N ARG A 84 17.53 -15.28 3.00
CA ARG A 84 17.90 -15.13 1.59
C ARG A 84 16.70 -15.19 0.65
N ARG A 85 15.81 -16.17 0.85
CA ARG A 85 14.60 -16.37 0.04
C ARG A 85 13.59 -15.23 0.24
N ALA A 86 13.46 -14.75 1.48
CA ALA A 86 12.62 -13.60 1.79
C ALA A 86 13.13 -12.32 1.11
N ILE A 87 14.44 -12.06 1.17
CA ILE A 87 15.10 -10.89 0.54
C ILE A 87 14.95 -10.93 -0.98
N GLU A 88 15.03 -12.10 -1.61
CA GLU A 88 14.82 -12.24 -3.05
C GLU A 88 13.41 -11.83 -3.46
N ILE A 89 12.38 -12.24 -2.69
CA ILE A 89 11.01 -11.80 -2.95
C ILE A 89 10.88 -10.28 -2.75
N LEU A 90 11.45 -9.73 -1.69
CA LEU A 90 11.42 -8.28 -1.45
C LEU A 90 12.06 -7.50 -2.61
N ARG A 91 13.19 -7.97 -3.15
CA ARG A 91 13.81 -7.38 -4.34
C ARG A 91 12.89 -7.43 -5.57
N ASN A 92 12.20 -8.55 -5.78
CA ASN A 92 11.25 -8.66 -6.89
C ASN A 92 10.05 -7.71 -6.72
N GLU A 93 9.51 -7.58 -5.51
CA GLU A 93 8.41 -6.64 -5.23
C GLU A 93 8.86 -5.18 -5.36
N LYS A 94 10.10 -4.86 -4.98
CA LYS A 94 10.72 -3.55 -5.21
C LYS A 94 10.83 -3.21 -6.69
N SER A 95 11.25 -4.16 -7.53
CA SER A 95 11.31 -3.97 -8.99
C SER A 95 9.92 -3.76 -9.60
N LYS A 96 8.89 -4.47 -9.11
CA LYS A 96 7.50 -4.24 -9.54
C LYS A 96 7.00 -2.85 -9.15
N LEU A 97 7.29 -2.40 -7.93
CA LEU A 97 6.93 -1.07 -7.46
C LEU A 97 7.57 0.02 -8.33
N GLN A 98 8.86 -0.13 -8.68
CA GLN A 98 9.54 0.78 -9.62
C GLN A 98 8.86 0.80 -11.00
N LEU A 99 8.47 -0.36 -11.52
CA LEU A 99 7.80 -0.45 -12.81
C LEU A 99 6.45 0.29 -12.78
N ILE A 100 5.64 0.07 -11.74
CA ILE A 100 4.36 0.77 -11.55
C ILE A 100 4.57 2.29 -11.52
N PHE A 101 5.55 2.75 -10.75
CA PHE A 101 5.87 4.18 -10.67
C PHE A 101 6.29 4.75 -12.02
N ASN A 102 7.16 4.07 -12.75
CA ASN A 102 7.59 4.53 -14.08
C ASN A 102 6.41 4.60 -15.07
N THR A 103 5.50 3.62 -15.03
CA THR A 103 4.28 3.64 -15.85
C THR A 103 3.41 4.85 -15.49
N TRP A 104 3.18 5.10 -14.20
CA TRP A 104 2.35 6.23 -13.76
C TRP A 104 2.97 7.59 -14.12
N GLN A 105 4.29 7.73 -13.98
CA GLN A 105 5.00 8.92 -14.43
C GLN A 105 4.80 9.19 -15.94
N SER A 106 4.78 8.13 -16.76
CA SER A 106 4.56 8.26 -18.20
C SER A 106 3.12 8.69 -18.54
N GLU A 107 2.12 8.15 -17.83
CA GLU A 107 0.70 8.46 -18.01
C GLU A 107 0.35 9.87 -17.49
N LYS A 108 0.98 10.32 -16.41
CA LYS A 108 0.76 11.61 -15.77
C LYS A 108 1.00 12.80 -16.69
N SER A 109 1.87 12.68 -17.68
CA SER A 109 2.16 13.77 -18.64
C SER A 109 0.90 14.32 -19.33
N ASN A 110 -0.21 13.57 -19.31
CA ASN A 110 -1.50 13.95 -19.90
C ASN A 110 -2.62 14.21 -18.88
N MET A 111 -2.37 14.12 -17.56
CA MET A 111 -3.40 14.24 -16.52
C MET A 111 -3.30 15.55 -15.73
N THR A 112 -4.42 16.26 -15.62
CA THR A 112 -4.60 17.39 -14.69
C THR A 112 -5.70 17.04 -13.71
N CYS A 113 -5.45 17.20 -12.41
CA CYS A 113 -6.44 16.91 -11.37
C CYS A 113 -7.44 18.07 -11.25
N ASN A 114 -8.27 18.25 -12.28
CA ASN A 114 -9.26 19.32 -12.32
C ASN A 114 -10.23 19.20 -11.16
N ARG A 115 -10.32 20.26 -10.35
CA ARG A 115 -11.28 20.35 -9.27
C ARG A 115 -12.69 20.24 -9.87
N PRO A 116 -13.57 19.35 -9.36
CA PRO A 116 -14.96 19.31 -9.83
C PRO A 116 -15.67 20.62 -9.52
N GLU A 117 -16.49 21.08 -10.46
CA GLU A 117 -17.26 22.32 -10.32
C GLU A 117 -18.60 22.05 -9.64
N ASN A 118 -19.23 23.09 -9.07
CA ASN A 118 -20.56 23.02 -8.47
C ASN A 118 -20.72 22.00 -7.32
N ILE A 119 -19.63 21.56 -6.71
CA ILE A 119 -19.64 20.80 -5.45
C ILE A 119 -19.42 21.73 -4.26
N SER A 120 -20.00 21.39 -3.10
CA SER A 120 -19.76 22.17 -1.89
C SER A 120 -18.28 22.09 -1.47
N GLU A 121 -17.79 23.16 -0.84
CA GLU A 121 -16.41 23.20 -0.32
C GLU A 121 -16.20 22.10 0.74
N ASP A 122 -17.20 21.83 1.57
CA ASP A 122 -17.15 20.80 2.60
C ASP A 122 -17.05 19.39 2.00
N ASP A 123 -17.87 19.07 0.99
CA ASP A 123 -17.81 17.77 0.31
C ASP A 123 -16.50 17.59 -0.44
N PHE A 124 -16.00 18.66 -1.07
CA PHE A 124 -14.69 18.63 -1.74
C PHE A 124 -13.55 18.33 -0.75
N ASN A 125 -13.50 19.04 0.37
CA ASN A 125 -12.47 18.86 1.38
C ASN A 125 -12.56 17.47 2.03
N LYS A 126 -13.78 16.99 2.29
CA LYS A 126 -14.01 15.64 2.80
C LYS A 126 -13.56 14.57 1.81
N LEU A 127 -13.83 14.76 0.51
CA LEU A 127 -13.38 13.85 -0.54
C LEU A 127 -11.85 13.78 -0.58
N LEU A 128 -11.17 14.93 -0.58
CA LEU A 128 -9.70 14.99 -0.57
C LEU A 128 -9.11 14.26 0.64
N GLN A 129 -9.64 14.51 1.85
CA GLN A 129 -9.19 13.84 3.07
C GLN A 129 -9.37 12.31 3.00
N LEU A 130 -10.48 11.84 2.43
CA LEU A 130 -10.72 10.41 2.25
C LEU A 130 -9.75 9.80 1.23
N ILE A 131 -9.44 10.49 0.13
CA ILE A 131 -8.44 10.02 -0.85
C ILE A 131 -7.06 9.93 -0.19
N GLN A 132 -6.63 10.95 0.55
CA GLN A 132 -5.37 10.96 1.30
C GLN A 132 -5.30 9.78 2.28
N ARG A 133 -6.35 9.59 3.08
CA ARG A 133 -6.45 8.47 4.01
C ARG A 133 -6.37 7.12 3.30
N ARG A 134 -7.05 6.98 2.15
CA ARG A 134 -7.01 5.75 1.34
C ARG A 134 -5.59 5.45 0.87
N GLN A 135 -4.86 6.44 0.36
CA GLN A 135 -3.51 6.24 -0.15
C GLN A 135 -2.52 5.85 0.95
N TYR A 136 -2.54 6.57 2.07
CA TYR A 136 -1.73 6.20 3.24
C TYR A 136 -2.05 4.77 3.73
N THR A 137 -3.34 4.42 3.81
CA THR A 137 -3.79 3.09 4.24
C THR A 137 -3.32 2.00 3.27
N ASN A 138 -3.38 2.25 1.96
CA ASN A 138 -2.89 1.32 0.94
C ASN A 138 -1.38 1.10 1.04
N MET A 139 -0.59 2.16 1.23
CA MET A 139 0.85 2.07 1.45
C MET A 139 1.16 1.19 2.67
N ALA A 140 0.57 1.51 3.82
CA ALA A 140 0.79 0.77 5.06
C ALA A 140 0.35 -0.71 4.92
N LEU A 141 -0.81 -0.96 4.32
CA LEU A 141 -1.30 -2.31 4.08
C LEU A 141 -0.32 -3.12 3.21
N THR A 142 0.22 -2.50 2.16
CA THR A 142 1.18 -3.13 1.27
C THR A 142 2.45 -3.52 2.01
N TYR A 143 2.99 -2.60 2.82
CA TYR A 143 4.14 -2.88 3.68
C TYR A 143 3.89 -4.09 4.60
N TYR A 144 2.78 -4.11 5.35
CA TYR A 144 2.48 -5.21 6.27
C TYR A 144 2.22 -6.55 5.55
N LYS A 145 1.66 -6.52 4.33
CA LYS A 145 1.52 -7.73 3.50
C LYS A 145 2.89 -8.28 3.10
N LEU A 146 3.82 -7.42 2.70
CA LEU A 146 5.19 -7.80 2.36
C LEU A 146 5.96 -8.32 3.57
N GLU A 147 5.89 -7.61 4.70
CA GLU A 147 6.52 -8.02 5.96
C GLU A 147 6.00 -9.39 6.42
N LYS A 148 4.67 -9.60 6.44
CA LYS A 148 4.07 -10.89 6.78
C LYS A 148 4.62 -12.01 5.89
N LYS A 149 4.61 -11.79 4.56
CA LYS A 149 5.08 -12.80 3.59
C LYS A 149 6.56 -13.13 3.79
N ALA A 150 7.40 -12.12 3.97
CA ALA A 150 8.83 -12.28 4.19
C ALA A 150 9.12 -13.04 5.49
N LEU A 151 8.48 -12.66 6.60
CA LEU A 151 8.67 -13.32 7.90
C LEU A 151 8.21 -14.78 7.91
N LEU A 152 7.13 -15.12 7.19
CA LEU A 152 6.68 -16.50 7.05
C LEU A 152 7.74 -17.38 6.35
N LEU A 153 8.40 -16.86 5.31
CA LEU A 153 9.47 -17.58 4.61
C LEU A 153 10.70 -17.78 5.50
N VAL A 154 11.07 -16.75 6.27
CA VAL A 154 12.16 -16.87 7.24
C VAL A 154 11.82 -17.91 8.31
N TRP A 155 10.57 -17.95 8.78
CA TRP A 155 10.14 -18.93 9.77
C TRP A 155 10.21 -20.37 9.23
N GLU A 156 9.82 -20.59 7.98
CA GLU A 156 9.96 -21.88 7.29
C GLU A 156 11.45 -22.27 7.17
N ASP A 157 12.31 -21.36 6.73
CA ASP A 157 13.74 -21.61 6.54
C ASP A 157 14.45 -21.91 7.89
N LEU A 158 14.08 -21.19 8.96
CA LEU A 158 14.56 -21.46 10.32
C LEU A 158 14.14 -22.85 10.82
N THR A 159 12.90 -23.26 10.56
CA THR A 159 12.38 -24.57 10.99
C THR A 159 13.12 -25.69 10.27
N ASN A 160 13.26 -25.60 8.95
CA ASN A 160 14.00 -26.58 8.14
C ASN A 160 15.49 -26.68 8.56
N ALA A 161 16.11 -25.59 8.99
CA ALA A 161 17.50 -25.58 9.45
C ALA A 161 17.69 -26.19 10.86
N VAL A 162 16.62 -26.28 11.65
CA VAL A 162 16.62 -27.00 12.94
C VAL A 162 16.46 -28.50 12.68
N ASP A 163 15.50 -28.88 11.83
CA ASP A 163 15.23 -30.29 11.51
C ASP A 163 16.48 -30.99 10.94
N LYS A 164 17.20 -30.33 10.01
CA LYS A 164 18.46 -30.85 9.46
C LYS A 164 19.56 -31.08 10.49
N ARG A 165 19.60 -30.29 11.57
CA ARG A 165 20.57 -30.46 12.66
C ARG A 165 20.19 -31.55 13.66
N SER A 166 18.93 -32.00 13.64
CA SER A 166 18.48 -33.13 14.45
C SER A 166 18.64 -34.49 13.77
N GLU A 167 18.97 -34.49 12.48
CA GLU A 167 19.24 -35.70 11.67
C GLU A 167 20.74 -36.05 11.56
N GLU A 168 21.63 -35.17 12.04
CA GLU A 168 23.09 -35.37 12.15
C GLU A 168 23.50 -35.84 13.56
#